data_AF-A0A482XYQ5-F1
#
_entry.id   AF-A0A482XYQ5-F1
#
_cell.length_a   1.000
_cell.length_b   1.000
_cell.length_c   1.000
_cell.angle_alpha   90.00
_cell.angle_beta   90.00
_cell.angle_gamma   90.00
#
_symmetry.space_group_name_H-M   'P 1'
#
loop_
_entity.id
_entity.type
_entity.pdbx_description
1 polymer ?
#
loop_
_entity_poly.entity_id
_entity_poly.type
_entity_poly.pdbx_seq_one_letter_code
_entity_poly.pdbx_strand_id
1 'polypeptide(L)'
;MSGEDIDSEKAEALARDRLVEAFRHPEESTRSDVARLAELTSSIKVALKRGETPEKRDIEEARFCLRQVEERLDEVTVLFDWNPWDTDATWGKLTDEQQAEIEERDRQRLRNDTDPETSIVEECE
;
A
#
# COMPACT_ATOMS: atom_id res chain seq x y z
N MET A 1 45.98 -15.90 2.75
CA MET A 1 44.85 -14.95 2.58
C MET A 1 44.05 -15.04 3.85
N SER A 2 44.27 -14.11 4.77
CA SER A 2 43.52 -14.07 6.03
C SER A 2 42.12 -13.61 5.67
N GLY A 3 41.13 -14.50 5.78
CA GLY A 3 39.74 -14.09 5.73
C GLY A 3 39.53 -13.13 6.89
N GLU A 4 39.20 -11.90 6.56
CA GLU A 4 38.81 -10.92 7.56
C GLU A 4 37.50 -11.46 8.16
N ASP A 5 37.58 -12.03 9.36
CA ASP A 5 36.41 -12.53 10.07
C ASP A 5 35.44 -11.35 10.20
N ILE A 6 34.34 -11.42 9.46
CA ILE A 6 33.30 -10.40 9.51
C ILE A 6 32.79 -10.37 10.95
N ASP A 7 32.96 -9.24 11.60
CA ASP A 7 32.43 -8.98 12.93
C ASP A 7 30.89 -9.08 12.86
N SER A 8 30.37 -10.24 13.25
CA SER A 8 28.95 -10.57 13.14
C SER A 8 28.09 -9.57 13.93
N GLU A 9 28.58 -9.06 15.05
CA GLU A 9 27.86 -8.10 15.88
C GLU A 9 27.72 -6.76 15.14
N LYS A 10 28.79 -6.30 14.50
CA LYS A 10 28.74 -5.08 13.66
C LYS A 10 27.90 -5.27 12.41
N ALA A 11 27.94 -6.44 11.79
CA ALA A 11 27.12 -6.75 10.61
C ALA A 11 25.62 -6.72 10.95
N GLU A 12 25.25 -7.31 12.09
CA GLU A 12 23.87 -7.33 12.58
C GLU A 12 23.38 -5.93 13.00
N ALA A 13 24.22 -5.14 13.66
CA ALA A 13 23.90 -3.74 14.00
C ALA A 13 23.65 -2.90 12.75
N LEU A 14 24.49 -3.04 11.73
CA LEU A 14 24.31 -2.34 10.46
C LEU A 14 23.05 -2.80 9.71
N ALA A 15 22.71 -4.09 9.76
CA ALA A 15 21.47 -4.62 9.20
C ALA A 15 20.24 -4.05 9.92
N ARG A 16 20.28 -3.97 11.25
CA ARG A 16 19.26 -3.30 12.07
C ARG A 16 19.04 -1.85 11.66
N ASP A 17 20.12 -1.06 11.59
CA ASP A 17 20.02 0.36 11.26
C ASP A 17 19.42 0.58 9.87
N ARG A 18 19.76 -0.29 8.91
CA ARG A 18 19.19 -0.24 7.55
C ARG A 18 17.69 -0.56 7.55
N LEU A 19 17.26 -1.57 8.30
CA LEU A 19 15.85 -1.92 8.42
C LEU A 19 15.06 -0.80 9.11
N VAL A 20 15.60 -0.21 10.17
CA VAL A 20 14.98 0.95 10.85
C VAL A 20 14.81 2.13 9.90
N GLU A 21 15.80 2.43 9.06
CA GLU A 21 15.67 3.48 8.05
C GLU A 21 14.62 3.15 6.98
N ALA A 22 14.59 1.90 6.50
CA ALA A 22 13.64 1.45 5.48
C ALA A 22 12.18 1.52 5.94
N PHE A 23 11.94 1.24 7.23
CA PHE A 23 10.62 1.30 7.86
C PHE A 23 10.28 2.62 8.53
N ARG A 24 11.16 3.63 8.46
CA ARG A 24 10.92 4.92 9.13
C ARG A 24 9.59 5.54 8.65
N HIS A 25 8.82 6.07 9.60
CA HIS A 25 7.48 6.60 9.35
C HIS A 25 7.52 7.76 8.33
N PRO A 26 6.47 7.93 7.48
CA PRO A 26 6.45 9.00 6.47
C PRO A 26 6.55 10.42 7.05
N GLU A 27 6.16 10.61 8.31
CA GLU A 27 6.32 11.91 9.02
C GLU A 27 7.78 12.18 9.42
N GLU A 28 8.60 11.15 9.50
CA GLU A 28 10.00 11.22 9.95
C GLU A 28 10.99 11.15 8.78
N SER A 29 10.62 10.51 7.67
CA SER A 29 11.43 10.43 6.46
C SER A 29 10.57 10.38 5.22
N THR A 30 10.95 11.12 4.19
CA THR A 30 10.34 11.04 2.86
C THR A 30 11.04 10.04 1.95
N ARG A 31 12.14 9.44 2.42
CA ARG A 31 13.00 8.56 1.61
C ARG A 31 12.93 7.10 2.00
N SER A 32 12.27 6.77 3.11
CA SER A 32 12.07 5.38 3.51
C SER A 32 11.15 4.66 2.52
N ASP A 33 11.25 3.33 2.47
CA ASP A 33 10.44 2.50 1.58
C ASP A 33 8.94 2.66 1.91
N VAL A 34 8.61 2.76 3.21
CA VAL A 34 7.25 3.01 3.70
C VAL A 34 6.75 4.40 3.30
N ALA A 35 7.58 5.44 3.37
CA ALA A 35 7.18 6.79 2.99
C ALA A 35 6.88 6.91 1.50
N ARG A 36 7.73 6.32 0.66
CA ARG A 36 7.51 6.29 -0.79
C ARG A 36 6.24 5.53 -1.14
N LEU A 37 6.00 4.38 -0.50
CA LEU A 37 4.77 3.63 -0.69
C LEU A 37 3.53 4.44 -0.27
N ALA A 38 3.58 5.11 0.88
CA ALA A 38 2.50 5.95 1.39
C ALA A 38 2.19 7.13 0.44
N GLU A 39 3.23 7.78 -0.11
CA GLU A 39 3.07 8.88 -1.06
C GLU A 39 2.38 8.43 -2.36
N LEU A 40 2.87 7.33 -2.96
CA LEU A 40 2.31 6.78 -4.20
C LEU A 40 0.87 6.32 -4.02
N THR A 41 0.58 5.61 -2.93
CA THR A 41 -0.79 5.15 -2.62
C THR A 41 -1.72 6.31 -2.31
N SER A 42 -1.23 7.38 -1.68
CA SER A 42 -1.99 8.62 -1.48
C SER A 42 -2.33 9.30 -2.81
N SER A 43 -1.37 9.42 -3.72
CA SER A 43 -1.60 9.98 -5.07
C SER A 43 -2.67 9.20 -5.83
N ILE A 44 -2.53 7.86 -5.87
CA ILE A 44 -3.51 6.96 -6.50
C ILE A 44 -4.89 7.14 -5.88
N LYS A 45 -4.97 7.20 -4.54
CA LYS A 45 -6.23 7.42 -3.81
C LYS A 45 -6.87 8.76 -4.17
N VAL A 46 -6.09 9.82 -4.31
CA VAL A 46 -6.58 11.15 -4.71
C VAL A 46 -7.16 11.12 -6.12
N ALA A 47 -6.46 10.53 -7.09
CA ALA A 47 -6.97 10.38 -8.46
C ALA A 47 -8.30 9.61 -8.48
N LEU A 48 -8.36 8.45 -7.79
CA LEU A 48 -9.59 7.66 -7.69
C LEU A 48 -10.74 8.42 -7.04
N LYS A 49 -10.47 9.23 -6.02
CA LYS A 49 -11.49 10.07 -5.36
C LYS A 49 -12.04 11.16 -6.27
N ARG A 50 -11.23 11.65 -7.22
CA ARG A 50 -11.65 12.63 -8.24
C ARG A 50 -12.38 12.00 -9.42
N GLY A 51 -12.51 10.67 -9.46
CA GLY A 51 -13.03 9.95 -10.62
C GLY A 51 -12.05 9.91 -11.80
N GLU A 52 -10.78 10.24 -11.55
CA GLU A 52 -9.71 10.19 -12.54
C GLU A 52 -9.12 8.78 -12.59
N THR A 53 -8.60 8.39 -13.75
CA THR A 53 -7.83 7.16 -13.90
C THR A 53 -6.39 7.42 -13.41
N PRO A 54 -5.90 6.69 -12.39
CA PRO A 54 -4.52 6.85 -11.94
C PRO A 54 -3.51 6.49 -13.05
N GLU A 55 -2.35 7.14 -13.04
CA GLU A 55 -1.31 6.82 -14.02
C GLU A 55 -0.83 5.37 -13.83
N LYS A 56 -0.68 4.65 -14.95
CA LYS A 56 -0.15 3.28 -14.93
C LYS A 56 1.23 3.20 -14.25
N ARG A 57 2.08 4.21 -14.49
CA ARG A 57 3.40 4.33 -13.86
C ARG A 57 3.28 4.36 -12.35
N ASP A 58 2.39 5.17 -11.79
CA ASP A 58 2.23 5.32 -10.34
C ASP A 58 1.77 4.00 -9.70
N ILE A 59 0.88 3.26 -10.38
CA ILE A 59 0.46 1.93 -9.94
C ILE A 59 1.63 0.94 -9.97
N GLU A 60 2.43 0.95 -11.02
CA GLU A 60 3.60 0.07 -11.15
C GLU A 60 4.68 0.39 -10.12
N GLU A 61 4.92 1.67 -9.85
CA GLU A 61 5.86 2.12 -8.83
C GLU A 61 5.36 1.78 -7.42
N ALA A 62 4.07 1.95 -7.13
CA ALA A 62 3.48 1.55 -5.87
C ALA A 62 3.62 0.04 -5.63
N ARG A 63 3.40 -0.79 -6.67
CA ARG A 63 3.63 -2.23 -6.60
C ARG A 63 5.08 -2.60 -6.37
N PHE A 64 6.01 -1.84 -6.95
CA PHE A 64 7.43 -2.04 -6.73
C PHE A 64 7.82 -1.71 -5.28
N CYS A 65 7.40 -0.56 -4.75
CA CYS A 65 7.64 -0.19 -3.36
C CYS A 65 7.00 -1.17 -2.38
N LEU A 66 5.80 -1.68 -2.68
CA LEU A 66 5.16 -2.71 -1.87
C LEU A 66 6.03 -3.97 -1.74
N ARG A 67 6.56 -4.48 -2.86
CA ARG A 67 7.46 -5.64 -2.85
C ARG A 67 8.73 -5.38 -2.04
N GLN A 68 9.28 -4.17 -2.12
CA GLN A 68 10.45 -3.82 -1.30
C GLN A 68 10.14 -3.88 0.19
N VAL A 69 8.98 -3.32 0.61
CA VAL A 69 8.54 -3.39 2.01
C VAL A 69 8.33 -4.84 2.45
N GLU A 70 7.72 -5.68 1.61
CA GLU A 70 7.55 -7.12 1.87
C GLU A 70 8.90 -7.83 2.04
N GLU A 71 9.85 -7.62 1.14
CA GLU A 71 11.21 -8.18 1.24
C GLU A 71 11.92 -7.75 2.53
N ARG A 72 11.75 -6.49 2.96
CA ARG A 72 12.31 -6.00 4.22
C ARG A 72 11.65 -6.64 5.44
N LEU A 73 10.36 -6.96 5.38
CA LEU A 73 9.65 -7.66 6.46
C LEU A 73 10.14 -9.11 6.59
N ASP A 74 10.42 -9.76 5.46
CA ASP A 74 11.05 -11.07 5.45
C ASP A 74 12.46 -11.01 6.07
N GLU A 75 13.26 -9.98 5.74
CA GLU A 75 14.58 -9.76 6.37
C GLU A 75 14.47 -9.59 7.90
N VAL A 76 13.49 -8.82 8.40
CA VAL A 76 13.23 -8.69 9.85
C VAL A 76 12.87 -10.05 10.45
N THR A 77 12.03 -10.83 9.77
CA THR A 77 11.62 -12.16 10.25
C THR A 77 12.82 -13.08 10.38
N VAL A 78 13.70 -13.10 9.38
CA VAL A 78 14.90 -13.94 9.38
C VAL A 78 15.92 -13.49 10.43
N LEU A 79 16.11 -12.18 10.61
CA LEU A 79 17.14 -11.65 11.53
C LEU A 79 16.72 -11.67 13.00
N PHE A 80 15.43 -11.50 13.29
CA PHE A 80 14.94 -11.35 14.67
C PHE A 80 14.02 -12.47 15.13
N ASP A 81 13.80 -13.49 14.29
CA ASP A 81 12.82 -14.56 14.54
C ASP A 81 11.43 -13.99 14.90
N TRP A 82 11.11 -12.85 14.28
CA TRP A 82 9.89 -12.08 14.55
C TRP A 82 8.93 -12.21 13.37
N ASN A 83 7.83 -12.91 13.57
CA ASN A 83 6.79 -13.03 12.57
C ASN A 83 5.77 -11.87 12.70
N PRO A 84 5.64 -10.99 11.68
CA PRO A 84 4.70 -9.87 11.73
C PRO A 84 3.23 -10.30 11.82
N TRP A 85 2.92 -11.56 11.51
CA TRP A 85 1.58 -12.13 11.57
C TRP A 85 1.25 -12.78 12.92
N ASP A 86 2.26 -12.99 13.79
CA ASP A 86 2.06 -13.52 15.15
C ASP A 86 1.70 -12.42 16.15
N THR A 87 1.94 -11.16 15.80
CA THR A 87 1.33 -10.05 16.51
C THR A 87 -0.15 -9.98 16.13
N ASP A 88 -1.07 -9.96 17.10
CA ASP A 88 -2.52 -9.66 16.94
C ASP A 88 -2.83 -8.30 16.25
N ALA A 89 -1.82 -7.71 15.62
CA ALA A 89 -1.88 -6.51 14.81
C ALA A 89 -2.82 -6.74 13.63
N THR A 90 -3.86 -5.92 13.59
CA THR A 90 -4.91 -5.95 12.57
C THR A 90 -4.46 -5.12 11.36
N TRP A 91 -3.38 -5.57 10.72
CA TRP A 91 -2.86 -4.94 9.52
C TRP A 91 -3.92 -4.99 8.41
N GLY A 92 -4.37 -3.82 7.96
CA GLY A 92 -5.35 -3.70 6.87
C GLY A 92 -6.82 -3.93 7.25
N LYS A 93 -7.16 -4.06 8.54
CA LYS A 93 -8.57 -4.05 8.94
C LYS A 93 -9.12 -2.64 8.74
N LEU A 94 -10.03 -2.49 7.80
CA LEU A 94 -10.78 -1.25 7.63
C LEU A 94 -11.62 -1.03 8.88
N THR A 95 -11.67 0.22 9.33
CA THR A 95 -12.68 0.61 10.32
C THR A 95 -14.07 0.39 9.72
N ASP A 96 -15.06 0.13 10.57
CA ASP A 96 -16.45 -0.06 10.13
C ASP A 96 -16.94 1.14 9.30
N GLU A 97 -16.48 2.36 9.61
CA GLU A 97 -16.76 3.57 8.83
C GLU A 97 -16.15 3.54 7.43
N GLN A 98 -14.86 3.16 7.31
CA GLN A 98 -14.20 3.06 6.00
C GLN A 98 -14.82 1.96 5.14
N GLN A 99 -15.23 0.85 5.76
CA GLN A 99 -15.93 -0.24 5.08
C GLN A 99 -17.31 0.21 4.58
N ALA A 100 -18.10 0.87 5.44
CA ALA A 100 -19.41 1.40 5.07
C ALA A 100 -19.33 2.46 3.96
N GLU A 101 -18.30 3.31 3.98
CA GLU A 101 -18.09 4.35 2.96
C GLU A 101 -17.78 3.72 1.57
N ILE A 102 -17.04 2.61 1.54
CA ILE A 102 -16.77 1.84 0.32
C ILE A 102 -18.06 1.18 -0.20
N GLU A 103 -18.81 0.53 0.68
CA GLU A 103 -20.06 -0.16 0.33
C GLU A 103 -21.12 0.80 -0.22
N GLU A 104 -21.24 2.00 0.36
CA GLU A 104 -22.14 3.04 -0.11
C GLU A 104 -21.74 3.56 -1.50
N ARG A 105 -20.45 3.85 -1.70
CA ARG A 105 -19.93 4.29 -3.01
C ARG A 105 -20.18 3.26 -4.10
N ASP A 106 -19.95 1.98 -3.82
CA ASP A 106 -20.12 0.91 -4.81
C ASP A 106 -21.62 0.69 -5.14
N ARG A 107 -22.52 0.86 -4.15
CA ARG A 107 -23.97 0.86 -4.37
C ARG A 107 -24.42 2.02 -5.27
N GLN A 108 -23.85 3.21 -5.10
CA GLN A 108 -24.15 4.37 -5.95
C GLN A 108 -23.68 4.18 -7.39
N ARG A 109 -22.52 3.54 -7.60
CA ARG A 109 -22.03 3.21 -8.95
C ARG A 109 -22.97 2.24 -9.67
N LEU A 110 -23.40 1.17 -9.01
CA LEU A 110 -24.36 0.21 -9.54
C LEU A 110 -25.71 0.86 -9.91
N ARG A 111 -26.15 1.86 -9.13
CA ARG A 111 -27.40 2.57 -9.40
C ARG A 111 -27.30 3.47 -10.63
N ASN A 112 -26.15 4.11 -10.86
CA ASN A 112 -25.92 4.96 -12.03
C ASN A 112 -25.78 4.18 -13.35
N ASP A 113 -25.32 2.92 -13.29
CA ASP A 113 -25.25 2.04 -14.46
C ASP A 113 -26.63 1.44 -14.85
N THR A 114 -27.67 1.66 -14.03
CA THR A 114 -29.02 1.09 -14.21
C THR A 114 -30.08 2.16 -14.57
N ASP A 115 -29.70 3.26 -15.23
CA ASP A 115 -30.66 4.20 -15.86
C ASP A 115 -30.76 3.96 -17.38
N PRO A 116 -31.67 3.09 -17.86
CA PRO A 116 -32.07 3.01 -19.25
C PRO A 116 -33.34 3.85 -19.49
N GLU A 117 -33.26 5.18 -19.45
CA GLU A 117 -34.39 6.02 -19.88
C GLU A 117 -33.95 7.21 -20.75
N THR A 118 -33.66 6.92 -22.01
CA THR A 118 -34.25 7.70 -23.10
C THR A 118 -35.19 6.79 -23.88
N SER A 119 -36.42 6.74 -23.38
CA SER A 119 -37.63 6.29 -24.05
C SER A 119 -37.71 6.93 -25.44
N ILE A 120 -37.53 6.15 -26.50
CA ILE A 120 -38.01 6.54 -27.83
C ILE A 120 -39.49 6.15 -27.83
N VAL A 121 -40.34 7.11 -27.47
CA VAL A 121 -41.76 7.07 -27.81
C VAL A 121 -41.82 7.31 -29.32
N GLU A 122 -41.91 6.24 -30.12
CA GLU A 122 -42.31 6.36 -31.51
C GLU A 122 -43.83 6.18 -31.55
N GLU A 123 -44.50 7.31 -31.81
CA GLU A 123 -45.94 7.48 -31.87
C GLU A 123 -46.58 6.55 -32.90
N CYS A 124 -47.80 6.10 -32.58
CA CYS A 124 -48.72 5.56 -33.55
C CYS A 124 -49.12 6.65 -34.56
N GLU A 125 -49.02 6.35 -35.85
CA GLU A 125 -50.04 6.62 -36.88
C GLU A 125 -49.82 5.74 -38.12
#